data_AF-A0A940ZAB0-F1
#
_entry.id   AF-A0A940ZAB0-F1
#
_cell.length_a   1.000
_cell.length_b   1.000
_cell.length_c   1.000
_cell.angle_alpha   90.00
_cell.angle_beta   90.00
_cell.angle_gamma   90.00
#
_symmetry.space_group_name_H-M   'P 1'
#
loop_
_entity.id
_entity.type
_entity.pdbx_description
1 polymer ?
#
loop_
_entity_poly.entity_id
_entity_poly.type
_entity_poly.pdbx_seq_one_letter_code
_entity_poly.pdbx_strand_id
1 'polypeptide(L)' 'RLYDEYRIEAPTIDWDGQKFLRISIQGYNTSQDIDALLQAVQVLAHAS' A
#
# COMPACT_ATOMS: atom_id res chain seq x y z
N ARG A 1 1.41 -3.34 10.15
CA ARG A 1 0.72 -2.05 9.88
C ARG A 1 -0.22 -2.14 8.68
N LEU A 2 0.25 -2.25 7.42
CA LEU A 2 -0.64 -2.34 6.24
C LEU A 2 -1.76 -3.40 6.40
N TYR A 3 -1.40 -4.62 6.75
CA TYR A 3 -2.39 -5.69 6.93
C TYR A 3 -3.22 -5.55 8.21
N ASP A 4 -2.59 -5.18 9.32
CA ASP A 4 -3.25 -5.13 10.64
C ASP A 4 -4.24 -3.96 10.75
N GLU A 5 -3.89 -2.80 10.19
CA GLU A 5 -4.67 -1.56 10.30
C GLU A 5 -5.60 -1.35 9.09
N TYR A 6 -5.17 -1.76 7.89
CA TYR A 6 -5.88 -1.44 6.64
C TYR A 6 -6.31 -2.68 5.85
N ARG A 7 -5.97 -3.90 6.31
CA ARG A 7 -6.25 -5.17 5.61
C ARG A 7 -5.65 -5.24 4.20
N ILE A 8 -4.60 -4.47 3.94
CA ILE A 8 -3.90 -4.46 2.65
C ILE A 8 -2.74 -5.46 2.70
N GLU A 9 -2.82 -6.48 1.86
CA GLU A 9 -1.72 -7.42 1.62
C GLU A 9 -1.03 -7.07 0.30
N ALA A 10 0.23 -6.67 0.38
CA ALA A 10 1.02 -6.27 -0.79
C ALA A 10 2.50 -6.60 -0.59
N PRO A 11 3.22 -7.08 -1.63
CA PRO A 11 4.65 -7.32 -1.54
C PRO A 11 5.42 -6.02 -1.34
N THR A 12 6.34 -6.02 -0.37
CA THR A 12 7.35 -4.96 -0.20
C THR A 12 8.65 -5.38 -0.87
N ILE A 13 9.28 -4.45 -1.58
CA ILE A 13 10.56 -4.65 -2.25
C ILE A 13 11.58 -3.71 -1.62
N ASP A 14 12.74 -4.25 -1.28
CA ASP A 14 13.94 -3.48 -0.95
C ASP A 14 14.80 -3.34 -2.20
N TRP A 15 15.02 -2.11 -2.64
CA TRP A 15 15.89 -1.84 -3.78
C TRP A 15 16.68 -0.54 -3.57
N ASP A 16 18.01 -0.64 -3.66
CA ASP A 16 18.96 0.47 -3.47
C ASP A 16 18.74 1.27 -2.16
N GLY A 17 18.47 0.56 -1.07
CA GLY A 17 18.20 1.19 0.24
C GLY A 17 16.83 1.87 0.35
N GLN A 18 16.00 1.81 -0.69
CA GLN A 18 14.64 2.33 -0.69
C GLN A 18 13.61 1.20 -0.59
N LYS A 19 12.54 1.45 0.17
CA LYS A 19 11.39 0.55 0.33
C LYS A 19 10.34 0.90 -0.71
N PHE A 20 9.96 -0.08 -1.52
CA PHE A 20 8.89 0.04 -2.51
C PHE A 20 7.73 -0.89 -2.16
N LEU A 21 6.52 -0.46 -2.49
CA LEU A 21 5.32 -1.28 -2.39
C LEU A 21 4.88 -1.68 -3.80
N ARG A 22 4.82 -2.98 -4.07
CA ARG A 22 4.30 -3.47 -5.36
C ARG A 22 2.79 -3.62 -5.26
N ILE A 23 2.08 -2.91 -6.13
CA ILE A 23 0.62 -2.97 -6.23
C ILE A 23 0.20 -3.78 -7.45
N SER A 24 -0.90 -4.51 -7.35
CA SER A 24 -1.53 -5.20 -8.49
C SER A 24 -3.00 -4.81 -8.53
N ILE A 25 -3.38 -4.05 -9.56
CA ILE A 25 -4.76 -3.61 -9.80
C ILE A 25 -5.35 -4.48 -10.90
N GLN A 26 -6.60 -4.89 -10.73
CA GLN A 26 -7.35 -5.75 -11.63
C GLN A 26 -8.80 -5.27 -11.76
N GLY A 27 -9.55 -5.86 -12.70
CA GLY A 27 -10.96 -5.48 -12.95
C GLY A 27 -11.92 -5.74 -11.79
N TYR A 28 -11.49 -6.46 -10.74
CA TYR A 28 -12.27 -6.66 -9.51
C TYR A 28 -12.00 -5.59 -8.44
N ASN A 29 -11.02 -4.70 -8.65
CA ASN A 29 -10.80 -3.58 -7.76
C ASN A 29 -11.75 -2.44 -8.08
N THR A 30 -12.19 -1.76 -7.04
CA THR A 30 -13.03 -0.56 -7.08
C THR A 30 -12.21 0.70 -6.84
N SER A 31 -12.76 1.87 -7.15
CA SER A 31 -12.11 3.14 -6.81
C SER A 31 -11.88 3.29 -5.31
N GLN A 32 -12.79 2.77 -4.49
CA GLN A 32 -12.70 2.77 -3.03
C GLN A 32 -11.51 1.93 -2.53
N ASP A 33 -11.18 0.82 -3.20
CA ASP A 33 -10.00 0.02 -2.86
C ASP A 33 -8.70 0.84 -3.11
N ILE A 34 -8.69 1.66 -4.15
CA ILE A 34 -7.56 2.54 -4.46
C ILE A 34 -7.45 3.68 -3.44
N ASP A 35 -8.57 4.29 -3.08
CA ASP A 35 -8.60 5.35 -2.07
C ASP A 35 -8.08 4.86 -0.71
N ALA A 36 -8.50 3.66 -0.29
CA ALA A 36 -8.02 3.02 0.94
C ALA A 36 -6.49 2.77 0.91
N LEU A 37 -5.98 2.32 -0.24
CA LEU A 37 -4.55 2.13 -0.44
C LEU A 37 -3.76 3.45 -0.34
N LEU A 38 -4.23 4.51 -1.01
CA LEU A 38 -3.58 5.82 -0.98
C LEU A 38 -3.54 6.38 0.44
N GLN A 39 -4.63 6.29 1.18
CA GLN A 39 -4.70 6.73 2.58
C GLN A 39 -3.67 5.98 3.45
N ALA A 40 -3.61 4.66 3.33
CA ALA A 40 -2.68 3.84 4.10
C ALA A 40 -1.22 4.19 3.78
N VAL A 41 -0.87 4.34 2.50
CA VAL A 41 0.49 4.71 2.07
C VAL A 41 0.87 6.11 2.56
N GLN A 42 -0.05 7.08 2.50
CA GLN A 42 0.21 8.43 2.95
C GLN A 42 0.51 8.48 4.47
N VAL A 43 -0.27 7.76 5.28
CA VAL A 43 -0.01 7.65 6.73
C VAL A 43 1.36 7.02 6.99
N LEU A 44 1.71 5.96 6.26
CA LEU A 44 2.97 5.23 6.48
C LEU A 44 4.20 5.97 5.96
N ALA A 45 4.07 6.74 4.88
CA ALA A 45 5.17 7.53 4.30
C ALA A 45 5.47 8.81 5.10
N HIS A 46 4.48 9.36 5.82
CA HIS A 46 4.65 10.57 6.64
C HIS A 46 4.86 10.30 8.13
N ALA A 47 4.71 9.05 8.58
CA ALA A 47 5.14 8.63 9.91
C ALA A 47 6.67 8.47 9.92
N SER A 48 7.39 9.60 9.99
CA SER A 48 8.83 9.67 10.25
C SER A 48 9.13 9.60 11.75
#